data_AF-A0A167PQS9-F1
#
_entry.id   AF-A0A167PQS9-F1
#
_cell.length_a   1.000
_cell.length_b   1.000
_cell.length_c   1.000
_cell.angle_alpha   90.00
_cell.angle_beta   90.00
_cell.angle_gamma   90.00
#
_symmetry.space_group_name_H-M   'P 1'
#
loop_
_entity.id
_entity.type
_entity.pdbx_description
1 polymer ?
#
loop_
_entity_poly.entity_id
_entity_poly.type
_entity_poly.pdbx_seq_one_letter_code
_entity_poly.pdbx_strand_id
1 'polypeptide(L)'
;MYSPDGNTLKGMETAEYSATVGFYYVTLALLTFVYMICSLRTNICLFLALFLLVITFGLFAGTYFQTALGNLVLAAKLQKAAGAFNFALCIPIWHIFIAQILDAVDFPITLPVGDLSTVVLGKSQKARKREVEG
;
A
#
# COMPACT_ATOMS: atom_id res chain seq x y z
N MET A 1 -27.64 4.25 -8.45
CA MET A 1 -27.28 5.57 -9.01
C MET A 1 -28.43 6.05 -9.88
N TYR A 2 -29.37 6.80 -9.32
CA TYR A 2 -30.48 7.40 -10.07
C TYR A 2 -30.69 8.82 -9.55
N SER A 3 -30.28 9.82 -10.33
CA SER A 3 -30.73 11.20 -10.17
C SER A 3 -31.82 11.46 -11.21
N PRO A 4 -32.96 12.06 -10.85
CA PRO A 4 -34.07 12.33 -11.79
C PRO A 4 -33.70 13.23 -12.99
N ASP A 5 -32.58 13.94 -12.91
CA ASP A 5 -32.17 14.98 -13.87
C ASP A 5 -31.15 14.54 -14.94
N GLY A 6 -30.76 13.26 -15.01
CA GLY A 6 -29.81 12.76 -16.03
C GLY A 6 -28.40 13.37 -15.98
N ASN A 7 -28.10 14.22 -14.99
CA ASN A 7 -26.81 14.88 -14.84
C ASN A 7 -25.90 14.09 -13.91
N THR A 8 -25.08 13.22 -14.50
CA THR A 8 -24.11 12.34 -13.81
C THR A 8 -23.08 13.11 -12.97
N LEU A 9 -22.83 14.39 -13.29
CA LEU A 9 -21.86 15.24 -12.60
C LEU A 9 -22.30 15.58 -11.17
N LYS A 10 -23.59 15.91 -10.95
CA LYS A 10 -24.11 16.23 -9.60
C LYS A 10 -24.10 15.02 -8.66
N GLY A 11 -24.20 13.81 -9.21
CA GLY A 11 -24.12 12.56 -8.45
C GLY A 11 -22.73 12.30 -7.85
N MET A 12 -21.68 12.92 -8.39
CA MET A 12 -20.30 12.81 -7.88
C MET A 12 -20.00 13.80 -6.74
N GLU A 13 -20.80 14.86 -6.58
CA GLU A 13 -20.66 15.84 -5.48
C GLU A 13 -21.49 15.47 -4.24
N THR A 14 -22.27 14.39 -4.29
CA THR A 14 -23.06 13.98 -3.14
C THR A 14 -22.17 13.42 -2.03
N ALA A 15 -22.53 13.70 -0.78
CA ALA A 15 -21.86 13.13 0.38
C ALA A 15 -21.87 11.59 0.35
N GLU A 16 -22.90 10.98 -0.23
CA GLU A 16 -23.04 9.53 -0.40
C GLU A 16 -21.98 8.94 -1.33
N TYR A 17 -21.64 9.64 -2.42
CA TYR A 17 -20.55 9.22 -3.32
C TYR A 17 -19.21 9.27 -2.58
N SER A 18 -18.92 10.39 -1.89
CA SER A 18 -17.68 10.56 -1.13
C SER A 18 -17.56 9.51 -0.01
N ALA A 19 -18.64 9.18 0.70
CA ALA A 19 -18.65 8.14 1.71
C ALA A 19 -18.34 6.75 1.12
N THR A 20 -18.94 6.41 -0.03
CA THR A 20 -18.71 5.12 -0.72
C THR A 20 -17.25 4.99 -1.16
N VAL A 21 -16.67 6.07 -1.71
CA VAL A 21 -15.25 6.12 -2.08
C VAL A 21 -14.35 5.99 -0.85
N GLY A 22 -14.73 6.61 0.28
CA GLY A 22 -14.06 6.41 1.58
C GLY A 22 -14.01 4.94 1.99
N PHE A 23 -15.15 4.23 1.96
CA PHE A 23 -15.22 2.80 2.27
C PHE A 23 -14.41 1.91 1.29
N TYR A 24 -14.38 2.28 0.01
CA TYR A 24 -13.52 1.62 -0.97
C TYR A 24 -12.04 1.69 -0.57
N TYR A 25 -11.55 2.88 -0.19
CA TYR A 25 -10.15 3.03 0.27
C TYR A 25 -9.88 2.33 1.60
N VAL A 26 -10.85 2.26 2.52
CA VAL A 26 -10.72 1.46 3.75
C VAL A 26 -10.56 -0.03 3.41
N THR A 27 -11.38 -0.54 2.50
CA THR A 27 -11.31 -1.95 2.07
C THR A 27 -9.97 -2.25 1.39
N LEU A 28 -9.49 -1.33 0.54
CA LEU A 28 -8.16 -1.42 -0.05
C LEU A 28 -7.05 -1.39 1.01
N ALA A 29 -7.16 -0.54 2.04
CA ALA A 29 -6.20 -0.48 3.13
C ALA A 29 -6.15 -1.79 3.93
N LEU A 30 -7.30 -2.44 4.18
CA LEU A 30 -7.35 -3.75 4.83
C LEU A 30 -6.70 -4.84 3.97
N LEU A 31 -6.98 -4.84 2.66
CA LEU A 31 -6.39 -5.79 1.73
C LEU A 31 -4.86 -5.61 1.65
N THR A 32 -4.38 -4.36 1.52
CA THR A 32 -2.93 -4.09 1.49
C THR A 32 -2.26 -4.37 2.83
N PHE A 33 -2.97 -4.23 3.96
CA PHE A 33 -2.46 -4.64 5.26
C PHE A 33 -2.22 -6.15 5.34
N VAL A 34 -3.11 -6.96 4.77
CA VAL A 34 -2.89 -8.42 4.66
C VAL A 34 -1.67 -8.72 3.78
N TYR A 35 -1.52 -8.03 2.64
CA TYR A 35 -0.33 -8.17 1.79
C TYR A 35 0.95 -7.74 2.47
N MET A 36 0.91 -6.68 3.29
CA MET A 36 2.05 -6.22 4.08
C MET A 36 2.49 -7.28 5.10
N ILE A 37 1.55 -8.00 5.72
CA ILE A 37 1.86 -9.13 6.61
C ILE A 37 2.56 -10.25 5.82
N CYS A 38 2.04 -10.58 4.64
CA CYS A 38 2.64 -11.61 3.77
C CYS A 38 4.03 -11.21 3.24
N SER A 39 4.28 -9.92 2.99
CA SER A 39 5.55 -9.43 2.44
C SER A 39 6.71 -9.45 3.42
N LEU A 40 6.46 -9.55 4.73
CA LEU A 40 7.53 -9.70 5.73
C LEU A 40 8.46 -10.89 5.44
N ARG A 41 8.00 -11.86 4.64
CA ARG A 41 8.80 -13.01 4.22
C ARG A 41 9.63 -12.77 2.95
N THR A 42 9.25 -11.82 2.10
CA THR A 42 9.90 -11.63 0.79
C THR A 42 11.08 -10.68 0.88
N ASN A 43 10.85 -9.39 1.18
CA ASN A 43 11.90 -8.37 1.20
C ASN A 43 11.49 -7.18 2.08
N ILE A 44 12.43 -6.57 2.81
CA ILE A 44 12.12 -5.41 3.67
C ILE A 44 11.76 -4.16 2.86
N CYS A 45 12.31 -4.00 1.65
CA CYS A 45 11.90 -2.93 0.73
C CYS A 45 10.43 -3.07 0.32
N LEU A 46 9.96 -4.30 0.08
CA LEU A 46 8.56 -4.56 -0.27
C LEU A 46 7.64 -4.32 0.93
N PHE A 47 8.07 -4.71 2.13
CA PHE A 47 7.36 -4.39 3.37
C PHE A 47 7.25 -2.89 3.61
N LEU A 48 8.35 -2.13 3.51
CA LEU A 48 8.35 -0.68 3.67
C LEU A 48 7.45 0.01 2.64
N ALA A 49 7.46 -0.46 1.39
CA ALA A 49 6.56 0.00 0.36
C ALA A 49 5.09 -0.26 0.74
N LEU A 50 4.72 -1.49 1.10
CA LEU A 50 3.35 -1.81 1.48
C LEU A 50 2.90 -1.08 2.77
N PHE A 51 3.81 -0.84 3.71
CA PHE A 51 3.54 -0.07 4.93
C PHE A 51 3.20 1.39 4.60
N LEU A 52 4.01 2.05 3.77
CA LEU A 52 3.73 3.40 3.27
C LEU A 52 2.42 3.46 2.47
N LEU A 53 2.11 2.41 1.72
CA LEU A 53 0.88 2.31 0.95
C LEU A 53 -0.37 2.17 1.85
N VAL A 54 -0.30 1.37 2.92
CA VAL A 54 -1.38 1.25 3.91
C VAL A 54 -1.68 2.61 4.55
N ILE A 55 -0.65 3.34 4.94
CA ILE A 55 -0.78 4.70 5.49
C ILE A 55 -1.43 5.64 4.46
N THR A 56 -0.97 5.59 3.21
CA THR A 56 -1.50 6.39 2.10
C THR A 56 -2.99 6.12 1.87
N PHE A 57 -3.41 4.85 1.80
CA PHE A 57 -4.82 4.50 1.63
C PHE A 57 -5.68 4.90 2.83
N GLY A 58 -5.18 4.79 4.06
CA GLY A 58 -5.86 5.30 5.25
C GLY A 58 -6.08 6.82 5.22
N LEU A 59 -5.07 7.58 4.80
CA LEU A 59 -5.15 9.04 4.64
C LEU A 59 -6.10 9.45 3.50
N PHE A 60 -6.10 8.72 2.38
CA PHE A 60 -7.06 8.92 1.29
C PHE A 60 -8.49 8.63 1.74
N ALA A 61 -8.73 7.52 2.43
CA ALA A 61 -10.04 7.23 3.02
C ALA A 61 -10.52 8.38 3.92
N GLY A 62 -9.65 8.87 4.82
CA GLY A 62 -9.95 10.01 5.68
C GLY A 62 -10.24 11.30 4.91
N THR A 63 -9.55 11.53 3.78
CA THR A 63 -9.82 12.67 2.90
C THR A 63 -11.26 12.62 2.38
N TYR A 64 -11.69 11.48 1.84
CA TYR A 64 -13.04 11.33 1.29
C TYR A 64 -14.13 11.36 2.36
N PHE A 65 -13.89 10.83 3.56
CA PHE A 65 -14.82 10.97 4.69
C PHE A 65 -14.95 12.43 5.16
N GLN A 66 -13.85 13.18 5.23
CA GLN A 66 -13.89 14.61 5.60
C GLN A 66 -14.57 15.46 4.51
N THR A 67 -14.37 15.11 3.24
CA THR A 67 -15.09 15.72 2.11
C THR A 67 -16.59 15.43 2.21
N ALA A 68 -17.00 14.21 2.56
CA ALA A 68 -18.40 13.85 2.79
C ALA A 68 -19.05 14.64 3.94
N LEU A 69 -18.27 14.97 4.98
CA LEU A 69 -18.69 15.80 6.11
C LEU A 69 -18.66 17.31 5.81
N GLY A 70 -18.22 17.73 4.62
CA GLY A 70 -18.10 19.12 4.22
C GLY A 70 -16.87 19.86 4.76
N ASN A 71 -15.93 19.16 5.41
CA ASN A 71 -14.72 19.76 5.99
C ASN A 71 -13.54 19.74 4.99
N LEU A 72 -13.61 20.62 3.99
CA LEU A 72 -12.66 20.68 2.88
C LEU A 72 -11.23 21.07 3.31
N VAL A 73 -11.09 21.86 4.38
CA VAL A 73 -9.77 22.29 4.88
C VAL A 73 -8.99 21.10 5.43
N LEU A 74 -9.64 20.24 6.20
CA LEU A 74 -9.01 19.04 6.74
C LEU A 74 -8.77 18.01 5.64
N ALA A 75 -9.72 17.85 4.71
CA ALA A 75 -9.57 16.98 3.55
C ALA A 75 -8.33 17.35 2.72
N ALA A 76 -8.12 18.63 2.40
CA ALA A 76 -6.94 19.07 1.66
C ALA A 76 -5.61 18.78 2.38
N LYS A 77 -5.58 18.92 3.72
CA LYS A 77 -4.40 18.58 4.52
C LYS A 77 -4.12 17.08 4.50
N LEU A 78 -5.14 16.25 4.68
CA LEU A 78 -5.01 14.79 4.60
C LEU A 78 -4.57 14.35 3.21
N GLN A 79 -5.12 14.95 2.15
CA GLN A 79 -4.73 14.66 0.77
C GLN A 79 -3.27 15.00 0.50
N LYS A 80 -2.79 16.14 0.99
CA LYS A 80 -1.38 16.54 0.87
C LYS A 80 -0.46 15.56 1.60
N ALA A 81 -0.85 15.14 2.80
CA ALA A 81 -0.11 14.13 3.56
C ALA A 81 -0.11 12.79 2.81
N ALA A 82 -1.27 12.33 2.30
CA ALA A 82 -1.38 11.11 1.49
C ALA A 82 -0.46 11.15 0.27
N GLY A 83 -0.42 12.27 -0.45
CA GLY A 83 0.46 12.47 -1.60
C GLY A 83 1.95 12.42 -1.22
N ALA A 84 2.34 12.97 -0.06
CA ALA A 84 3.70 12.90 0.42
C ALA A 84 4.14 11.46 0.75
N PHE A 85 3.29 10.68 1.41
CA PHE A 85 3.55 9.25 1.67
C PHE A 85 3.57 8.43 0.38
N ASN A 86 2.69 8.73 -0.57
CA ASN A 86 2.68 8.08 -1.88
C ASN A 86 3.95 8.38 -2.68
N PHE A 87 4.50 9.59 -2.56
CA PHE A 87 5.77 9.91 -3.20
C PHE A 87 6.94 9.18 -2.52
N ALA A 88 6.96 9.11 -1.19
CA ALA A 88 7.95 8.35 -0.45
C ALA A 88 7.94 6.86 -0.82
N LEU A 89 6.75 6.32 -1.12
CA LEU A 89 6.54 4.96 -1.62
C LEU A 89 7.17 4.72 -3.01
N CYS A 90 7.23 5.72 -3.88
CA CYS A 90 7.85 5.55 -5.20
C CYS A 90 9.34 5.19 -5.11
N ILE A 91 10.06 5.67 -4.09
CA ILE A 91 11.50 5.43 -3.91
C ILE A 91 11.82 3.92 -3.77
N PRO A 92 11.23 3.17 -2.82
CA PRO A 92 11.47 1.73 -2.70
C PRO A 92 10.91 0.93 -3.87
N ILE A 93 9.80 1.37 -4.49
CA ILE A 93 9.26 0.71 -5.69
C ILE A 93 10.26 0.79 -6.84
N TRP A 94 10.87 1.94 -7.07
CA TRP A 94 11.88 2.13 -8.11
C TRP A 94 13.11 1.27 -7.85
N HIS A 95 13.52 1.15 -6.59
CA HIS A 95 14.62 0.28 -6.21
C HIS A 95 14.31 -1.20 -6.50
N ILE A 96 13.10 -1.68 -6.18
CA ILE A 96 12.66 -3.05 -6.47
C ILE A 96 12.60 -3.28 -7.98
N PHE A 97 12.04 -2.33 -8.74
CA PHE A 97 11.89 -2.43 -10.19
C PHE A 97 13.24 -2.57 -10.90
N ILE A 98 14.22 -1.74 -10.54
CA ILE A 98 15.58 -1.81 -11.09
C ILE A 98 16.23 -3.15 -10.76
N ALA A 99 16.10 -3.63 -9.51
CA ALA A 99 16.66 -4.91 -9.11
C ALA A 99 16.01 -6.09 -9.88
N GLN A 100 14.70 -6.07 -10.09
CA GLN A 100 13.99 -7.10 -10.86
C GLN A 100 14.40 -7.11 -12.34
N ILE A 101 14.65 -5.94 -12.94
CA ILE A 101 15.13 -5.86 -14.33
C ILE A 101 16.55 -6.41 -14.45
N LEU A 102 17.45 -6.06 -13.52
CA LEU A 102 18.83 -6.55 -13.51
C LEU A 102 18.89 -8.08 -13.37
N ASP A 103 18.01 -8.65 -12.54
CA ASP A 103 17.84 -10.10 -12.39
C ASP A 103 17.28 -10.74 -13.68
N ALA A 104 16.28 -10.12 -14.31
CA ALA A 104 15.68 -10.61 -15.56
C ALA A 104 16.63 -10.59 -16.77
N VAL A 105 17.68 -9.75 -16.75
CA VAL A 105 18.71 -9.69 -17.81
C VAL A 105 19.96 -10.50 -17.47
N ASP A 106 19.92 -11.32 -16.41
CA ASP A 106 21.03 -12.18 -15.96
C ASP A 106 22.34 -11.39 -15.71
N PHE A 107 22.23 -10.17 -15.19
CA PHE A 107 23.40 -9.33 -14.89
C PHE A 107 24.10 -9.84 -13.61
N PRO A 108 25.45 -9.99 -13.59
CA PRO A 108 26.18 -10.54 -12.44
C PRO A 108 26.20 -9.62 -11.19
N ILE A 109 25.44 -8.52 -11.19
CA ILE A 109 25.35 -7.56 -10.08
C ILE A 109 23.99 -7.72 -9.41
N THR A 110 23.94 -8.43 -8.29
CA THR A 110 22.74 -8.53 -7.45
C THR A 110 22.65 -7.30 -6.55
N LEU A 111 21.76 -6.36 -6.86
CA LEU A 111 21.48 -5.23 -5.98
C LEU A 111 20.71 -5.73 -4.75
N PRO A 112 21.19 -5.47 -3.51
CA PRO A 112 20.54 -5.97 -2.31
C PRO A 112 19.21 -5.24 -2.08
N VAL A 113 18.11 -5.89 -2.43
CA VAL A 113 16.73 -5.46 -2.16
C VAL A 113 16.32 -5.57 -0.69
N GLY A 114 17.31 -5.72 0.20
CA GLY A 114 17.10 -6.02 1.61
C GLY A 114 16.41 -7.36 1.78
N ASP A 115 17.08 -8.42 1.29
CA ASP A 115 16.69 -9.81 1.53
C ASP A 115 16.72 -10.08 3.04
N LEU A 116 15.54 -10.33 3.59
CA LEU A 116 15.36 -10.64 5.01
C LEU A 116 15.31 -12.15 5.27
N SER A 117 15.64 -12.98 4.26
CA SER A 117 15.65 -14.44 4.34
C SER A 117 16.63 -14.95 5.41
N THR A 118 17.66 -14.15 5.74
CA THR A 118 18.60 -14.41 6.83
C THR A 118 18.09 -14.01 8.23
N VAL A 119 17.12 -13.10 8.35
CA VAL A 119 16.65 -12.57 9.65
C VAL A 119 15.30 -13.20 10.07
N VAL A 120 14.44 -13.55 9.11
CA VAL A 120 13.15 -14.20 9.37
C VAL A 120 13.18 -15.64 8.85
N LEU A 121 13.74 -16.57 9.65
CA LEU A 121 13.74 -17.99 9.32
C LEU A 121 12.31 -18.51 9.12
N GLY A 122 11.99 -18.93 7.89
CA GLY A 122 10.72 -19.56 7.58
C GLY A 122 10.51 -20.88 8.36
N LYS A 123 9.24 -21.24 8.60
CA LYS A 123 8.85 -22.47 9.34
C LYS A 123 9.57 -23.73 8.85
N SER A 124 9.81 -23.86 7.54
CA SER A 124 10.53 -25.00 6.94
C SER A 124 12.02 -25.05 7.31
N GLN A 125 12.70 -23.89 7.36
CA GLN A 125 14.09 -23.79 7.83
C GLN A 125 14.22 -24.08 9.34
N LYS A 126 13.22 -23.65 10.13
CA LYS A 126 13.15 -23.94 11.57
C LYS A 126 12.87 -25.42 11.87
N ALA A 127 12.08 -26.09 11.02
CA ALA A 127 11.86 -27.54 11.08
C ALA A 127 13.13 -28.32 10.73
N ARG A 128 13.83 -27.93 9.65
CA ARG A 128 15.07 -28.57 9.22
C ARG A 128 16.24 -28.40 10.20
N LYS A 129 16.32 -27.28 10.93
CA LYS A 129 17.27 -27.13 12.05
C LYS A 129 16.97 -28.10 13.20
N ARG A 130 15.69 -28.28 13.54
CA ARG A 130 15.28 -29.22 14.60
C ARG A 130 15.54 -30.69 14.25
N GLU A 131 15.48 -31.06 12.98
CA GLU A 131 15.82 -32.43 12.51
C GLU A 131 17.32 -32.71 12.47
N VAL A 132 18.16 -31.67 12.42
CA VAL A 132 19.63 -31.83 12.41
C VAL A 132 20.21 -31.81 13.84
N GLU A 133 19.45 -31.30 14.83
CA GLU A 133 19.84 -31.23 16.24
C GLU A 133 19.19 -32.32 17.13
N GLY A 134 18.44 -33.26 16.56
CA GLY A 134 17.80 -34.39 17.27
C GLY A 134 18.27 -35.73 16.76
#